data_AF-A0AAN7WS92-F1
#
_entry.id   AF-A0AAN7WS92-F1
#
_cell.length_a   1.000
_cell.length_b   1.000
_cell.length_c   1.000
_cell.angle_alpha   90.00
_cell.angle_beta   90.00
_cell.angle_gamma   90.00
#
_symmetry.space_group_name_H-M   'P 1'
#
loop_
_entity.id
_entity.type
_entity.pdbx_description
1 polymer ?
#
loop_
_entity_poly.entity_id
_entity_poly.type
_entity_poly.pdbx_seq_one_letter_code
_entity_poly.pdbx_strand_id
1 'polypeptide(L)'
;MATSKQQFNRKKFTKEYKVKQIQKNITKRTRLKKQYLKALKEEGYSIPSKEQLSNSKKSDLNNNDDILNPNNDTVSIPIRKKSVKDLKEEKRLAGKAKIDEKKRLKKERLKKQREEREMRRQKELERIKLSKEKHLQREKRSKRLTQKTRTGQPLMGPKISDLLERIKKDDVYTK
;
A
#
# COMPACT_ATOMS: atom_id res chain seq x y z
N MET A 1 -3.62 -24.35 22.57
CA MET A 1 -4.77 -23.43 22.40
C MET A 1 -4.33 -22.19 21.62
N ALA A 2 -5.14 -21.68 20.71
CA ALA A 2 -4.81 -20.45 19.97
C ALA A 2 -4.91 -19.22 20.88
N THR A 3 -4.00 -18.26 20.73
CA THR A 3 -4.03 -17.04 21.54
C THR A 3 -5.21 -16.15 21.16
N SER A 4 -5.75 -15.37 22.11
CA SER A 4 -6.83 -14.39 21.87
C SER A 4 -6.55 -13.49 20.64
N LYS A 5 -5.29 -13.06 20.48
CA LYS A 5 -4.84 -12.25 19.34
C LYS A 5 -4.91 -13.00 18.00
N GLN A 6 -4.56 -14.29 17.98
CA GLN A 6 -4.70 -15.14 16.79
C GLN A 6 -6.17 -15.36 16.42
N GLN A 7 -7.04 -15.61 17.40
CA GLN A 7 -8.48 -15.76 17.17
C GLN A 7 -9.11 -14.47 16.60
N PHE A 8 -8.72 -13.30 17.12
CA PHE A 8 -9.20 -12.01 16.63
C PHE A 8 -8.73 -11.72 15.20
N ASN A 9 -7.49 -12.07 14.86
CA ASN A 9 -6.96 -11.89 13.51
C ASN A 9 -7.63 -12.79 12.47
N ARG A 10 -8.05 -14.01 12.82
CA ARG A 10 -8.84 -14.87 11.90
C ARG A 10 -10.18 -14.22 11.53
N LYS A 11 -10.84 -13.58 12.50
CA LYS A 11 -12.14 -12.91 12.29
C LYS A 11 -12.03 -11.65 11.42
N LYS A 12 -10.88 -10.97 11.36
CA LYS A 12 -10.70 -9.72 10.59
C LYS A 12 -10.80 -9.89 9.07
N PHE A 13 -10.60 -11.09 8.55
CA PHE A 13 -10.56 -11.35 7.11
C PHE A 13 -11.84 -11.97 6.56
N THR A 14 -12.85 -12.22 7.40
CA THR A 14 -14.15 -12.72 6.94
C THR A 14 -14.93 -11.61 6.22
N LYS A 15 -15.80 -12.02 5.29
CA LYS A 15 -16.69 -11.09 4.56
C LYS A 15 -17.56 -10.29 5.53
N GLU A 16 -18.11 -10.96 6.53
CA GLU A 16 -18.96 -10.37 7.58
C GLU A 16 -18.25 -9.27 8.36
N TYR A 17 -17.00 -9.49 8.75
CA TYR A 17 -16.22 -8.46 9.45
C TYR A 17 -16.03 -7.22 8.59
N LYS A 18 -15.73 -7.39 7.29
CA LYS A 18 -15.59 -6.26 6.36
C LYS A 18 -16.91 -5.52 6.18
N VAL A 19 -18.03 -6.23 6.05
CA VAL A 19 -19.37 -5.62 5.97
C VAL A 19 -19.67 -4.81 7.24
N LYS A 20 -19.41 -5.36 8.42
CA LYS A 20 -19.58 -4.67 9.70
C LYS A 20 -18.70 -3.43 9.83
N GLN A 21 -17.46 -3.49 9.33
CA GLN A 21 -16.56 -2.32 9.27
C GLN A 21 -17.06 -1.24 8.32
N ILE A 22 -17.58 -1.63 7.14
CA ILE A 22 -18.19 -0.68 6.18
C ILE A 22 -19.38 0.02 6.84
N GLN A 23 -20.28 -0.73 7.48
CA GLN A 23 -21.43 -0.16 8.20
C GLN A 23 -20.97 0.79 9.31
N LYS A 24 -19.98 0.41 10.11
CA LYS A 24 -19.40 1.27 11.17
C LYS A 24 -18.78 2.56 10.62
N ASN A 25 -18.12 2.48 9.47
CA ASN A 25 -17.54 3.65 8.81
C ASN A 25 -18.63 4.56 8.23
N ILE A 26 -19.69 4.00 7.66
CA ILE A 26 -20.84 4.75 7.15
C ILE A 26 -21.50 5.51 8.31
N THR A 27 -21.79 4.86 9.43
CA THR A 27 -22.41 5.51 10.60
C THR A 27 -21.51 6.56 11.23
N LYS A 28 -20.19 6.32 11.30
CA LYS A 28 -19.21 7.33 11.74
C LYS A 28 -19.23 8.55 10.83
N ARG A 29 -19.20 8.35 9.50
CA ARG A 29 -19.22 9.44 8.52
C ARG A 29 -20.51 10.25 8.57
N THR A 30 -21.67 9.59 8.75
CA THR A 30 -22.95 10.31 8.90
C THR A 30 -23.00 11.12 10.18
N ARG A 31 -22.50 10.59 11.30
CA ARG A 31 -22.40 11.33 12.58
C ARG A 31 -21.49 12.56 12.43
N LEU A 32 -20.29 12.40 11.87
CA LEU A 32 -19.36 13.50 11.65
C LEU A 32 -19.95 14.56 10.72
N LYS A 33 -20.61 14.14 9.63
CA LYS A 33 -21.29 15.08 8.73
C LYS A 33 -22.36 15.89 9.45
N LYS A 34 -23.16 15.27 10.32
CA LYS A 34 -24.17 15.99 11.12
C LYS A 34 -23.52 17.00 12.07
N GLN A 35 -22.44 16.61 12.76
CA GLN A 35 -21.71 17.50 13.67
C GLN A 35 -21.12 18.69 12.92
N TYR A 36 -20.50 18.46 11.76
CA TYR A 36 -19.96 19.52 10.92
C TYR A 36 -21.03 20.51 10.45
N LEU A 37 -22.18 20.02 9.96
CA LEU A 37 -23.27 20.89 9.52
C LEU A 37 -23.88 21.69 10.69
N LYS A 38 -23.88 21.12 11.91
CA LYS A 38 -24.30 21.83 13.12
C LYS A 38 -23.32 22.95 13.48
N ALA A 39 -22.03 22.68 13.44
CA ALA A 39 -20.99 23.67 13.69
C ALA A 39 -21.04 24.83 12.68
N LEU A 40 -21.20 24.54 11.37
CA LEU A 40 -21.36 25.58 10.36
C LEU A 40 -22.57 26.49 10.63
N LYS A 41 -23.68 25.91 11.13
CA LYS A 41 -24.87 26.67 11.51
C LYS A 41 -24.61 27.57 12.71
N GLU A 42 -23.84 27.09 13.69
CA GLU A 42 -23.46 27.84 14.89
C GLU A 42 -22.50 28.99 14.55
N GLU A 43 -21.60 28.79 13.59
CA GLU A 43 -20.65 29.80 13.10
C GLU A 43 -21.25 30.77 12.08
N GLY A 44 -22.52 30.61 11.70
CA GLY A 44 -23.22 31.51 10.77
C GLY A 44 -22.92 31.30 9.28
N TYR A 45 -22.23 30.21 8.91
CA TYR A 45 -21.97 29.88 7.51
C TYR A 45 -23.19 29.26 6.81
N SER A 46 -23.34 29.52 5.51
CA SER A 46 -24.43 28.96 4.70
C SER A 46 -24.27 27.44 4.53
N ILE A 47 -25.29 26.67 4.93
CA ILE A 47 -25.33 25.22 4.74
C ILE A 47 -25.57 24.90 3.26
N PRO A 48 -24.71 24.10 2.59
CA PRO A 48 -24.93 23.70 1.21
C PRO A 48 -26.27 22.97 1.06
N SER A 49 -27.12 23.42 0.13
CA SER A 49 -28.43 22.81 -0.09
C SER A 49 -28.30 21.37 -0.61
N LYS A 50 -29.30 20.53 -0.32
CA LYS A 50 -29.28 19.11 -0.68
C LYS A 50 -29.15 18.87 -2.19
N GLU A 51 -29.55 19.84 -3.01
CA GLU A 51 -29.51 19.82 -4.48
C GLU A 51 -28.09 20.04 -5.04
N GLN A 52 -27.28 20.90 -4.39
CA GLN A 52 -25.88 21.13 -4.79
C GLN A 52 -24.99 19.90 -4.53
N LEU A 53 -25.34 19.09 -3.53
CA LEU A 53 -24.63 17.86 -3.17
C LEU A 53 -24.93 16.68 -4.12
N SER A 54 -26.07 16.67 -4.81
CA SER A 54 -26.38 15.64 -5.83
C SER A 54 -25.71 15.93 -7.17
N ASN A 55 -25.50 17.20 -7.51
CA ASN A 55 -24.84 17.59 -8.76
C ASN A 55 -23.31 17.43 -8.69
N SER A 56 -22.69 17.80 -7.56
CA SER A 56 -21.23 17.61 -7.34
C SER A 56 -20.77 16.15 -7.31
N LYS A 57 -21.61 15.22 -6.84
CA LYS A 57 -21.28 13.78 -6.90
C LYS A 57 -21.30 13.18 -8.30
N LYS A 58 -21.97 13.83 -9.27
CA LYS A 58 -21.97 13.39 -10.67
C LYS A 58 -20.74 13.92 -11.43
N SER A 59 -20.16 15.05 -11.02
CA SER A 59 -18.95 15.61 -11.65
C SER A 59 -17.67 14.85 -11.28
N ASP A 60 -17.57 14.29 -10.07
CA ASP A 60 -16.31 13.67 -9.59
C ASP A 60 -16.02 12.26 -10.17
N LEU A 61 -16.95 11.65 -10.92
CA LEU A 61 -16.76 10.35 -11.58
C LEU A 61 -16.40 10.45 -13.07
N ASN A 62 -16.34 11.65 -13.64
CA ASN A 62 -16.18 11.87 -15.08
C ASN A 62 -14.91 12.63 -15.48
N ASN A 63 -13.94 12.85 -14.59
CA ASN A 63 -12.72 13.58 -14.94
C ASN A 63 -11.59 12.63 -15.37
N ASN A 64 -11.73 12.10 -16.59
CA ASN A 64 -10.64 11.96 -17.55
C ASN A 64 -11.30 12.21 -18.91
N ASP A 65 -10.84 13.27 -19.58
CA ASP A 65 -11.17 13.72 -20.95
C ASP A 65 -11.83 15.11 -20.97
N ASP A 66 -11.10 16.10 -20.48
CA ASP A 66 -11.26 17.50 -20.88
C ASP A 66 -9.89 18.01 -21.33
N ILE A 67 -9.58 17.86 -22.62
CA ILE A 67 -8.69 18.78 -23.34
C ILE A 67 -9.28 18.99 -24.75
N LEU A 68 -9.44 20.28 -25.06
CA LEU A 68 -9.79 20.90 -26.35
C LEU A 68 -11.29 21.14 -26.58
N ASN A 69 -11.73 22.27 -26.02
CA ASN A 69 -12.71 23.11 -26.70
C ASN A 69 -11.99 24.37 -27.21
N PRO A 70 -11.80 24.53 -28.52
CA PRO A 70 -11.72 25.83 -29.13
C PRO A 70 -12.96 26.04 -29.99
N ASN A 71 -13.66 27.15 -29.74
CA ASN A 71 -14.68 27.67 -30.64
C ASN A 71 -14.09 27.74 -32.06
N ASN A 72 -14.77 27.14 -33.04
CA ASN A 72 -15.13 27.74 -34.33
C ASN A 72 -15.66 26.68 -35.32
N ASP A 73 -16.78 27.03 -35.95
CA ASP A 73 -17.35 26.48 -37.18
C ASP A 73 -17.83 25.02 -37.16
N THR A 74 -19.11 24.87 -36.81
CA THR A 74 -19.89 23.67 -37.10
C THR A 74 -20.06 23.51 -38.62
N VAL A 75 -19.07 22.90 -39.26
CA VAL A 75 -19.26 22.22 -40.55
C VAL A 75 -20.22 21.07 -40.29
N SER A 76 -21.44 21.18 -40.80
CA SER A 76 -22.45 20.12 -40.74
C SER A 76 -21.98 18.92 -41.57
N ILE A 77 -21.24 18.00 -40.94
CA ILE A 77 -20.88 16.72 -41.54
C ILE A 77 -22.19 15.93 -41.73
N PRO A 78 -22.55 15.50 -42.94
CA PRO A 78 -23.76 14.72 -43.16
C PRO A 78 -23.63 13.39 -42.42
N ILE A 79 -24.47 13.20 -41.39
CA ILE A 79 -24.56 11.96 -40.62
C ILE A 79 -25.11 10.88 -41.55
N ARG A 80 -24.21 10.19 -42.26
CA ARG A 80 -24.56 8.96 -42.98
C ARG A 80 -25.00 7.95 -41.93
N LYS A 81 -26.30 7.63 -41.91
CA LYS A 81 -26.87 6.61 -41.03
C LYS A 81 -26.18 5.28 -41.34
N LYS A 82 -25.28 4.84 -40.45
CA LYS A 82 -24.61 3.53 -40.55
C LYS A 82 -25.67 2.45 -40.62
N SER A 83 -25.40 1.39 -41.38
CA SER A 83 -26.36 0.28 -41.47
C SER A 83 -26.50 -0.41 -40.11
N VAL A 84 -27.66 -0.98 -39.84
CA VAL A 84 -27.93 -1.72 -38.59
C VAL A 84 -26.94 -2.88 -38.40
N LYS A 85 -26.43 -3.44 -39.50
CA LYS A 85 -25.42 -4.51 -39.48
C LYS A 85 -24.08 -3.99 -38.94
N ASP A 86 -23.61 -2.84 -39.42
CA ASP A 86 -22.33 -2.25 -38.99
C ASP A 86 -22.36 -1.87 -37.51
N LEU A 87 -23.47 -1.30 -37.04
CA LEU A 87 -23.66 -0.97 -35.61
C LEU A 87 -23.63 -2.21 -34.71
N LYS A 88 -24.11 -3.36 -35.22
CA LYS A 88 -24.09 -4.63 -34.48
C LYS A 88 -22.68 -5.21 -34.42
N GLU A 89 -21.90 -5.08 -35.49
CA GLU A 89 -20.50 -5.53 -35.53
C GLU A 89 -19.59 -4.66 -34.65
N GLU A 90 -19.72 -3.34 -34.70
CA GLU A 90 -19.00 -2.42 -33.81
C GLU A 90 -19.27 -2.74 -32.33
N LYS A 91 -20.53 -3.01 -31.96
CA LYS A 91 -20.88 -3.43 -30.59
C LYS A 91 -20.27 -4.77 -30.19
N ARG A 92 -20.20 -5.75 -31.11
CA ARG A 92 -19.54 -7.04 -30.86
C ARG A 92 -18.04 -6.88 -30.68
N LEU A 93 -17.39 -6.08 -31.52
CA LEU A 93 -15.95 -5.81 -31.44
C LEU A 93 -15.60 -5.05 -30.16
N ALA A 94 -16.36 -4.00 -29.82
CA ALA A 94 -16.21 -3.26 -28.57
C ALA A 94 -16.44 -4.16 -27.34
N GLY A 95 -17.43 -5.08 -27.41
CA GLY A 95 -17.68 -6.07 -26.36
C GLY A 95 -16.49 -7.02 -26.15
N LYS A 96 -15.92 -7.55 -27.24
CA LYS A 96 -14.72 -8.40 -27.19
C LYS A 96 -13.51 -7.66 -26.61
N ALA A 97 -13.25 -6.44 -27.07
CA ALA A 97 -12.16 -5.60 -26.58
C ALA A 97 -12.25 -5.36 -25.06
N LYS A 98 -13.44 -5.02 -24.55
CA LYS A 98 -13.68 -4.83 -23.10
C LYS A 98 -13.43 -6.11 -22.29
N ILE A 99 -13.79 -7.27 -22.82
CA ILE A 99 -13.55 -8.55 -22.16
C ILE A 99 -12.05 -8.84 -22.09
N ASP A 100 -11.31 -8.61 -23.17
CA ASP A 100 -9.88 -8.91 -23.22
C ASP A 100 -9.06 -7.91 -22.39
N GLU A 101 -9.44 -6.63 -22.37
CA GLU A 101 -8.89 -5.63 -21.46
C GLU A 101 -9.08 -6.05 -20.00
N LYS A 102 -10.29 -6.48 -19.63
CA LYS A 102 -10.59 -6.98 -18.28
C LYS A 102 -9.75 -8.20 -17.91
N LYS A 103 -9.50 -9.11 -18.86
CA LYS A 103 -8.62 -10.27 -18.66
C LYS A 103 -7.16 -9.84 -18.43
N ARG A 104 -6.66 -8.87 -19.21
CA ARG A 104 -5.30 -8.31 -19.05
C ARG A 104 -5.11 -7.68 -17.68
N LEU A 105 -6.04 -6.82 -17.26
CA LEU A 105 -6.02 -6.18 -15.94
C LEU A 105 -6.06 -7.22 -14.80
N LYS A 106 -6.85 -8.29 -14.94
CA LYS A 106 -6.89 -9.37 -13.96
C LYS A 106 -5.54 -10.11 -13.87
N LYS A 107 -4.90 -10.38 -15.02
CA LYS A 107 -3.59 -11.03 -15.10
C LYS A 107 -2.50 -10.17 -14.46
N GLU A 108 -2.48 -8.87 -14.73
CA GLU A 108 -1.54 -7.92 -14.13
C GLU A 108 -1.69 -7.83 -12.60
N ARG A 109 -2.93 -7.73 -12.11
CA ARG A 109 -3.20 -7.74 -10.66
C ARG A 109 -2.66 -9.00 -9.99
N LEU A 110 -2.87 -10.15 -10.62
CA LEU A 110 -2.38 -11.43 -10.08
C LEU A 110 -0.85 -11.49 -10.11
N LYS A 111 -0.22 -11.02 -11.19
CA LYS A 111 1.24 -10.95 -11.31
C LYS A 111 1.85 -10.05 -10.23
N LYS A 112 1.31 -8.84 -10.07
CA LYS A 112 1.74 -7.89 -9.03
C LYS A 112 1.59 -8.45 -7.62
N GLN A 113 0.49 -9.16 -7.35
CA GLN A 113 0.28 -9.80 -6.05
C GLN A 113 1.28 -10.95 -5.81
N ARG A 114 1.64 -11.71 -6.85
CA ARG A 114 2.65 -12.76 -6.77
C ARG A 114 4.04 -12.18 -6.52
N GLU A 115 4.44 -11.16 -7.29
CA GLU A 115 5.71 -10.45 -7.14
C GLU A 115 5.83 -9.84 -5.73
N GLU A 116 4.78 -9.21 -5.21
CA GLU A 116 4.78 -8.65 -3.86
C GLU A 116 4.96 -9.74 -2.78
N ARG A 117 4.34 -10.90 -2.95
CA ARG A 117 4.47 -12.03 -2.02
C ARG A 117 5.88 -12.61 -2.05
N GLU A 118 6.47 -12.73 -3.24
CA GLU A 118 7.85 -13.21 -3.41
C GLU A 118 8.85 -12.22 -2.80
N MET A 119 8.67 -10.91 -3.03
CA MET A 119 9.47 -9.86 -2.39
C MET A 119 9.38 -9.89 -0.87
N ARG A 120 8.18 -10.10 -0.30
CA ARG A 120 8.02 -10.25 1.16
C ARG A 120 8.79 -11.46 1.69
N ARG A 121 8.69 -12.61 1.00
CA ARG A 121 9.42 -13.83 1.36
C ARG A 121 10.94 -13.62 1.30
N GLN A 122 11.43 -12.93 0.29
CA GLN A 122 12.86 -12.60 0.16
C GLN A 122 13.35 -11.72 1.33
N LYS A 123 12.62 -10.65 1.66
CA LYS A 123 12.95 -9.78 2.80
C LYS A 123 12.96 -10.53 4.13
N GLU A 124 12.02 -11.46 4.32
CA GLU A 124 12.00 -12.32 5.52
C GLU A 124 13.23 -13.23 5.58
N LEU A 125 13.58 -13.86 4.46
CA LEU A 125 14.77 -14.71 4.37
C LEU A 125 16.06 -13.91 4.62
N GLU A 126 16.18 -12.70 4.07
CA GLU A 126 17.30 -11.79 4.31
C GLU A 126 17.39 -11.41 5.80
N ARG A 127 16.27 -11.06 6.42
CA ARG A 127 16.22 -10.74 7.86
C ARG A 127 16.67 -11.92 8.72
N ILE A 128 16.23 -13.13 8.37
CA ILE A 128 16.64 -14.36 9.06
C ILE A 128 18.15 -14.61 8.86
N LYS A 129 18.66 -14.48 7.64
CA LYS A 129 20.09 -14.64 7.34
C LYS A 129 20.94 -13.66 8.15
N LEU A 130 20.58 -12.38 8.14
CA LEU A 130 21.27 -11.34 8.89
C LEU A 130 21.23 -11.61 10.40
N SER A 131 20.09 -12.06 10.93
CA SER A 131 19.98 -12.43 12.35
C SER A 131 20.87 -13.64 12.70
N LYS A 132 20.91 -14.67 11.85
CA LYS A 132 21.78 -15.85 12.03
C LYS A 132 23.25 -15.46 11.98
N GLU A 133 23.63 -14.61 11.04
CA GLU A 133 25.01 -14.14 10.91
C GLU A 133 25.43 -13.34 12.14
N LYS A 134 24.61 -12.39 12.62
CA LYS A 134 24.87 -11.65 13.86
C LYS A 134 24.99 -12.58 15.07
N HIS A 135 24.17 -13.63 15.13
CA HIS A 135 24.27 -14.63 16.20
C HIS A 135 25.61 -15.37 16.15
N LEU A 136 25.99 -15.88 14.99
CA LEU A 136 27.27 -16.57 14.79
C LEU A 136 28.46 -15.67 15.10
N GLN A 137 28.41 -14.39 14.73
CA GLN A 137 29.44 -13.41 15.07
C GLN A 137 29.53 -13.21 16.59
N ARG A 138 28.39 -13.09 17.29
CA ARG A 138 28.36 -12.99 18.75
C ARG A 138 28.92 -14.23 19.43
N GLU A 139 28.58 -15.43 18.95
CA GLU A 139 29.14 -16.68 19.48
C GLU A 139 30.65 -16.76 19.28
N LYS A 140 31.15 -16.43 18.08
CA LYS A 140 32.59 -16.38 17.80
C LYS A 140 33.30 -15.37 18.72
N ARG A 141 32.72 -14.18 18.87
CA ARG A 141 33.27 -13.14 19.75
C ARG A 141 33.25 -13.56 21.22
N SER A 142 32.15 -14.15 21.68
CA SER A 142 32.00 -14.70 23.02
C SER A 142 33.09 -15.74 23.29
N LYS A 143 33.22 -16.76 22.41
CA LYS A 143 34.24 -17.80 22.51
C LYS A 143 35.65 -17.24 22.60
N ARG A 144 35.99 -16.20 21.80
CA ARG A 144 37.28 -15.52 21.86
C ARG A 144 37.50 -14.80 23.20
N LEU A 145 36.50 -14.04 23.66
CA LEU A 145 36.60 -13.25 24.90
C LEU A 145 36.57 -14.09 26.18
N THR A 146 35.97 -15.28 26.14
CA THR A 146 35.89 -16.19 27.30
C THR A 146 37.15 -17.04 27.49
N GLN A 147 38.13 -16.95 26.59
CA GLN A 147 39.39 -17.69 26.74
C GLN A 147 40.14 -17.24 28.00
N LYS A 148 40.72 -18.21 28.70
CA LYS A 148 41.52 -18.00 29.90
C LYS A 148 42.92 -18.56 29.70
N THR A 149 43.90 -17.96 30.36
CA THR A 149 45.28 -18.46 30.43
C THR A 149 45.36 -19.72 31.29
N ARG A 150 46.51 -20.39 31.30
CA ARG A 150 46.76 -21.59 32.12
C ARG A 150 46.50 -21.35 33.62
N THR A 151 46.70 -20.13 34.11
CA THR A 151 46.46 -19.71 35.50
C THR A 151 45.03 -19.24 35.76
N GLY A 152 44.14 -19.28 34.76
CA GLY A 152 42.73 -18.91 34.88
C GLY A 152 42.44 -17.42 34.69
N GLN A 153 43.45 -16.58 34.43
CA GLN A 153 43.26 -15.17 34.11
C GLN A 153 42.59 -15.02 32.73
N PRO A 154 41.73 -14.00 32.52
CA PRO A 154 41.16 -13.76 31.21
C PRO A 154 42.27 -13.45 30.20
N LEU A 155 42.23 -14.09 29.03
CA LEU A 155 43.18 -13.83 27.96
C LEU A 155 42.90 -12.41 27.41
N MET A 156 43.84 -11.48 27.61
CA MET A 156 43.64 -10.07 27.28
C MET A 156 43.79 -9.75 25.79
N GLY A 157 44.47 -10.60 25.00
CA GLY A 157 44.72 -10.38 23.56
C GLY A 157 43.47 -9.99 22.75
N PRO A 158 42.37 -10.76 22.80
CA PRO A 158 41.12 -10.42 22.11
C PRO A 158 40.50 -9.08 22.53
N LYS A 159 40.67 -8.67 23.79
CA LYS A 159 40.16 -7.37 24.28
C LYS A 159 41.03 -6.22 23.79
N ILE A 160 42.35 -6.41 23.78
CA ILE A 160 43.32 -5.43 23.26
C ILE A 160 43.09 -5.23 21.76
N SER A 161 42.88 -6.30 20.98
CA SER A 161 42.58 -6.17 19.54
C SER A 161 41.30 -5.39 19.27
N ASP A 162 40.23 -5.68 20.02
CA ASP A 162 38.96 -4.94 19.92
C ASP A 162 39.16 -3.44 20.24
N LEU A 163 40.00 -3.12 21.22
CA LEU A 163 40.34 -1.74 21.60
C LEU A 163 41.13 -1.03 20.51
N LEU A 164 42.18 -1.67 19.97
CA LEU A 164 43.00 -1.12 18.89
C LEU A 164 42.19 -0.89 17.61
N GLU A 165 41.29 -1.82 17.26
CA GLU A 165 40.38 -1.63 16.13
C GLU A 165 39.45 -0.43 16.31
N ARG A 166 38.97 -0.19 17.54
CA ARG A 166 38.13 0.96 17.84
C ARG A 166 38.91 2.26 17.70
N ILE A 167 40.11 2.32 18.26
CA ILE A 167 41.01 3.48 18.13
C ILE A 167 41.34 3.75 16.66
N LYS A 168 41.56 2.71 15.85
CA LYS A 168 41.84 2.85 14.41
C LYS A 168 40.64 3.36 13.60
N LYS A 169 39.41 3.05 14.03
CA LYS A 169 38.16 3.50 13.40
C LYS A 169 37.73 4.89 13.87
N ASP A 170 38.20 5.33 15.02
CA ASP A 170 37.90 6.64 15.57
C ASP A 170 38.80 7.69 14.86
N ASP A 171 38.22 8.48 13.97
CA ASP A 171 38.89 9.53 13.17
C ASP A 171 39.64 10.59 13.99
N VAL A 172 39.38 10.65 15.30
CA VAL A 172 40.02 11.57 16.26
C VAL A 172 41.53 11.31 16.37
N TYR A 173 41.97 10.06 16.20
CA TYR A 173 43.35 9.64 16.45
C TYR A 173 44.09 9.13 15.21
N THR A 174 43.42 9.11 14.05
CA THR A 174 43.96 8.66 12.75
C THR A 174 44.11 9.79 11.74
N LYS A 175 44.34 11.03 12.22
CA LYS A 175 44.78 12.16 11.38
C LYS A 175 46.22 12.01 10.91
#